data_AF-A0A1M6IF93-F1
#
_entry.id   AF-A0A1M6IF93-F1
#
_cell.length_a   1.000
_cell.length_b   1.000
_cell.length_c   1.000
_cell.angle_alpha   90.00
_cell.angle_beta   90.00
_cell.angle_gamma   90.00
#
_symmetry.space_group_name_H-M   'P 1'
#
loop_
_entity.id
_entity.type
_entity.pdbx_description
1 polymer ?
#
loop_
_entity_poly.entity_id
_entity_poly.type
_entity_poly.pdbx_seq_one_letter_code
_entity_poly.pdbx_strand_id
1 'polypeptide(L)'
;MGKLFSIAMISSSLISIPISWMPNHENLFLFLIGLFTIYLVLAGNRALTFKSKVKADWRDKIISGSMLIFSAAMILIGFYGILKGSYFNILFLFFGGFGLFLTLQDFQFYNNSAKPKNAWVIAHIGKMIGALIASITAFIIAGIGIGSLLAWTLPTVIGTLYIIYWIRKMKNVSRLS
;
A
#
# COMPACT_ATOMS: atom_id res chain seq x y z
N MET A 1 3.08 -17.72 7.94
CA MET A 1 3.80 -17.03 6.84
C MET A 1 3.58 -15.51 6.83
N GLY A 2 2.35 -14.97 6.91
CA GLY A 2 2.13 -13.51 6.87
C GLY A 2 2.84 -12.67 7.95
N LYS A 3 3.08 -13.23 9.15
CA LYS A 3 3.81 -12.53 10.23
C LYS A 3 5.28 -12.25 9.88
N LEU A 4 5.99 -13.23 9.32
CA LEU A 4 7.40 -13.07 8.93
C LEU A 4 7.55 -12.03 7.82
N PHE A 5 6.68 -12.11 6.81
CA PHE A 5 6.62 -11.09 5.76
C PHE A 5 6.34 -9.69 6.36
N SER A 6 5.39 -9.57 7.29
CA SER A 6 5.08 -8.29 7.92
C SER A 6 6.28 -7.69 8.66
N ILE A 7 7.02 -8.51 9.40
CA ILE A 7 8.22 -8.08 10.14
C ILE A 7 9.29 -7.59 9.16
N ALA A 8 9.56 -8.36 8.09
CA ALA A 8 10.54 -8.00 7.08
C ALA A 8 10.20 -6.69 6.34
N MET A 9 8.91 -6.50 6.03
CA MET A 9 8.44 -5.30 5.33
C MET A 9 8.48 -4.06 6.22
N ILE A 10 8.12 -4.21 7.50
CA ILE A 10 8.22 -3.11 8.47
C ILE A 10 9.69 -2.76 8.71
N SER A 11 10.56 -3.75 8.91
CA SER A 11 11.98 -3.48 9.16
C SER A 11 12.65 -2.79 7.97
N SER A 12 12.40 -3.25 6.74
CA SER A 12 12.93 -2.61 5.53
C SER A 12 12.41 -1.18 5.35
N SER A 13 11.12 -0.93 5.59
CA SER A 13 10.53 0.41 5.50
C SER A 13 11.03 1.35 6.60
N LEU A 14 11.33 0.83 7.79
CA LEU A 14 11.93 1.62 8.88
C LEU A 14 13.36 2.03 8.56
N ILE A 15 14.12 1.20 7.84
CA ILE A 15 15.47 1.53 7.37
C ILE A 15 15.43 2.59 6.26
N SER A 16 14.40 2.59 5.41
CA SER A 16 14.31 3.55 4.30
C SER A 16 14.04 4.99 4.76
N ILE A 17 13.41 5.17 5.92
CA ILE A 17 13.12 6.49 6.50
C ILE A 17 14.40 7.29 6.83
N PRO A 18 15.34 6.81 7.67
CA PRO A 18 16.55 7.56 7.96
C PRO A 18 17.44 7.74 6.72
N ILE A 19 17.50 6.75 5.83
CA ILE A 19 18.27 6.84 4.57
C ILE A 19 17.75 8.01 3.72
N SER A 20 16.43 8.21 3.66
CA SER A 20 15.82 9.27 2.86
C SER A 20 16.15 10.69 3.32
N TRP A 21 16.74 10.87 4.52
CA TRP A 21 17.18 12.14 5.08
C TRP A 21 18.71 12.26 5.20
N MET A 22 19.47 11.29 4.70
CA MET A 22 20.93 11.38 4.72
C MET A 22 21.42 12.40 3.68
N PRO A 23 22.42 13.25 4.02
CA PRO A 23 23.00 14.20 3.09
C PRO A 23 23.55 13.48 1.85
N ASN A 24 23.29 14.04 0.66
CA ASN A 24 23.56 13.46 -0.68
C ASN A 24 22.68 12.27 -1.10
N HIS A 25 21.75 11.79 -0.27
CA HIS A 25 20.81 10.70 -0.57
C HIS A 25 19.35 11.06 -0.27
N GLU A 26 19.03 12.35 -0.22
CA GLU A 26 17.67 12.83 0.01
C GLU A 26 16.71 12.29 -1.05
N ASN A 27 15.75 11.48 -0.62
CA ASN A 27 14.78 10.87 -1.52
C ASN A 27 13.39 10.87 -0.89
N LEU A 28 12.65 11.95 -1.15
CA LEU A 28 11.29 12.13 -0.65
C LEU A 28 10.34 11.01 -1.11
N PHE A 29 10.58 10.42 -2.28
CA PHE A 29 9.79 9.29 -2.76
C PHE A 29 10.03 8.05 -1.90
N LEU A 30 11.28 7.74 -1.57
CA LEU A 30 11.67 6.62 -0.72
C LEU A 30 11.07 6.76 0.70
N PHE A 31 11.04 7.98 1.23
CA PHE A 31 10.37 8.29 2.50
C PHE A 31 8.88 7.95 2.45
N LEU A 32 8.17 8.52 1.47
CA LEU A 32 6.71 8.40 1.35
C LEU A 32 6.28 6.97 0.99
N ILE A 33 7.02 6.26 0.14
CA ILE A 33 6.70 4.87 -0.19
C ILE A 33 7.00 3.91 0.98
N GLY A 34 7.97 4.23 1.84
CA GLY A 34 8.20 3.54 3.11
C GLY A 34 7.00 3.65 4.04
N LEU A 35 6.48 4.88 4.24
CA LEU A 35 5.27 5.12 5.03
C LEU A 35 4.03 4.42 4.43
N PHE A 36 3.89 4.47 3.10
CA PHE A 36 2.85 3.76 2.36
C PHE A 36 2.90 2.25 2.61
N THR A 37 4.10 1.67 2.58
CA THR A 37 4.33 0.24 2.82
C THR A 37 4.00 -0.15 4.26
N ILE A 38 4.41 0.66 5.24
CA ILE A 38 4.04 0.48 6.64
C ILE A 38 2.52 0.50 6.82
N TYR A 39 1.83 1.47 6.20
CA TYR A 39 0.36 1.52 6.19
C TYR A 39 -0.24 0.22 5.67
N LEU A 40 0.20 -0.27 4.52
CA LEU A 40 -0.34 -1.48 3.92
C LEU A 40 -0.18 -2.71 4.83
N VAL A 41 1.00 -2.88 5.43
CA VAL A 41 1.27 -4.01 6.33
C VAL A 41 0.43 -3.91 7.60
N LEU A 42 0.36 -2.73 8.21
CA LEU A 42 -0.44 -2.52 9.43
C LEU A 42 -1.93 -2.72 9.14
N ALA A 43 -2.47 -2.02 8.15
CA ALA A 43 -3.88 -2.10 7.80
C ALA A 43 -4.28 -3.48 7.24
N GLY A 44 -3.35 -4.17 6.56
CA GLY A 44 -3.51 -5.55 6.09
C GLY A 44 -3.59 -6.54 7.25
N ASN A 45 -2.69 -6.45 8.23
CA ASN A 45 -2.76 -7.31 9.42
C ASN A 45 -3.98 -7.02 10.28
N ARG A 46 -4.34 -5.74 10.41
CA ARG A 46 -5.56 -5.31 11.11
C ARG A 46 -6.83 -5.83 10.44
N ALA A 47 -6.85 -5.97 9.12
CA ALA A 47 -7.98 -6.56 8.41
C ALA A 47 -8.34 -7.96 8.94
N LEU A 48 -7.35 -8.81 9.30
CA LEU A 48 -7.60 -10.14 9.86
C LEU A 48 -8.37 -10.12 11.19
N THR A 49 -8.25 -9.03 11.98
CA THR A 49 -8.97 -8.90 13.25
C THR A 49 -10.49 -8.78 13.07
N PHE A 50 -10.94 -8.32 11.89
CA PHE A 50 -12.36 -8.24 11.52
C PHE A 50 -13.00 -9.59 11.20
N LYS A 51 -12.26 -10.71 11.38
CA LYS A 51 -12.86 -12.05 11.41
C LYS A 51 -13.86 -12.19 12.57
N SER A 52 -13.55 -11.63 13.74
CA SER A 52 -14.41 -11.63 14.93
C SER A 52 -14.80 -10.22 15.39
N LYS A 53 -14.02 -9.21 15.00
CA LYS A 53 -14.28 -7.82 15.35
C LYS A 53 -15.36 -7.21 14.46
N VAL A 54 -16.40 -6.65 15.09
CA VAL A 54 -17.55 -6.06 14.40
C VAL A 54 -17.30 -4.61 13.96
N LYS A 55 -16.61 -3.80 14.78
CA LYS A 55 -16.39 -2.36 14.53
C LYS A 55 -14.90 -2.00 14.55
N ALA A 56 -14.53 -0.99 13.77
CA ALA A 56 -13.17 -0.45 13.76
C ALA A 56 -12.86 0.29 15.07
N ASP A 57 -11.62 0.20 15.56
CA ASP A 57 -11.18 0.97 16.72
C ASP A 57 -10.42 2.23 16.30
N TRP A 58 -9.96 2.99 17.29
CA TRP A 58 -9.20 4.21 17.06
C TRP A 58 -7.88 3.96 16.30
N ARG A 59 -7.24 2.80 16.47
CA ARG A 59 -5.98 2.46 15.78
C ARG A 59 -6.22 2.26 14.29
N ASP A 60 -7.30 1.57 13.91
CA ASP A 60 -7.70 1.39 12.50
C ASP A 60 -7.91 2.74 11.80
N LYS A 61 -8.58 3.67 12.50
CA LYS A 61 -8.85 5.01 12.00
C LYS A 61 -7.58 5.86 11.89
N ILE A 62 -6.68 5.79 12.87
CA ILE A 62 -5.40 6.52 12.81
C ILE A 62 -4.53 6.00 11.67
N ILE A 63 -4.41 4.68 11.50
CA ILE A 63 -3.60 4.09 10.42
C ILE A 63 -4.12 4.52 9.04
N SER A 64 -5.44 4.48 8.84
CA SER A 64 -6.04 4.87 7.56
C SER A 64 -6.05 6.39 7.38
N GLY A 65 -6.25 7.15 8.46
CA GLY A 65 -6.26 8.61 8.45
C GLY A 65 -4.88 9.21 8.17
N SER A 66 -3.82 8.67 8.77
CA SER A 66 -2.45 9.13 8.48
C SER A 66 -2.08 8.89 7.02
N MET A 67 -2.43 7.71 6.48
CA MET A 67 -2.23 7.41 5.07
C MET A 67 -3.04 8.32 4.16
N LEU A 68 -4.25 8.72 4.54
CA LEU A 68 -5.06 9.66 3.74
C LEU A 68 -4.35 11.01 3.61
N ILE A 69 -3.76 11.51 4.70
CA ILE A 69 -2.96 12.74 4.71
C ILE A 69 -1.72 12.57 3.81
N PHE A 70 -0.97 11.50 3.96
CA PHE A 70 0.21 11.24 3.12
C PHE A 70 -0.16 11.08 1.65
N SER A 71 -1.29 10.45 1.34
CA SER A 71 -1.78 10.28 -0.02
C SER A 71 -2.11 11.64 -0.66
N ALA A 72 -2.77 12.53 0.07
CA ALA A 72 -3.04 13.89 -0.39
C ALA A 72 -1.73 14.66 -0.63
N ALA A 73 -0.76 14.56 0.29
CA ALA A 73 0.56 15.17 0.11
C ALA A 73 1.28 14.65 -1.13
N MET A 74 1.29 13.33 -1.36
CA MET A 74 1.86 12.70 -2.55
C MET A 74 1.21 13.22 -3.83
N ILE A 75 -0.12 13.35 -3.86
CA ILE A 75 -0.83 13.88 -5.03
C ILE A 75 -0.43 15.34 -5.29
N LEU A 76 -0.39 16.20 -4.27
CA LEU A 76 0.00 17.60 -4.40
C LEU A 76 1.45 17.75 -4.90
N ILE A 77 2.39 16.99 -4.32
CA ILE A 77 3.80 16.96 -4.73
C ILE A 77 3.92 16.47 -6.18
N GLY A 78 3.19 15.41 -6.54
CA GLY A 78 3.18 14.85 -7.88
C GLY A 78 2.70 15.85 -8.93
N PHE A 79 1.57 16.52 -8.69
CA PHE A 79 1.05 17.54 -9.59
C PHE A 79 2.02 18.71 -9.76
N TYR A 80 2.53 19.25 -8.65
CA TYR A 80 3.51 20.35 -8.68
C TYR A 80 4.77 19.96 -9.46
N GLY A 81 5.25 18.73 -9.28
CA GLY A 81 6.43 18.22 -9.93
C GLY A 81 6.28 17.97 -11.43
N ILE A 82 5.09 17.57 -11.89
CA ILE A 82 4.80 17.40 -13.33
C ILE A 82 4.72 18.74 -14.03
N LEU A 83 4.15 19.78 -13.39
CA LEU A 83 4.13 21.14 -13.94
C LEU A 83 5.54 21.70 -14.16
N LYS A 84 6.54 21.22 -13.40
CA LYS A 84 7.96 21.55 -13.58
C LYS A 84 8.70 20.65 -14.59
N GLY A 85 7.99 19.75 -15.26
CA GLY A 85 8.56 18.88 -16.31
C GLY A 85 9.30 17.65 -15.81
N SER A 86 9.18 17.28 -14.54
CA SER A 86 9.86 16.08 -14.02
C SER A 86 8.96 14.84 -14.10
N TYR A 87 9.31 13.94 -15.03
CA TYR A 87 8.61 12.67 -15.28
C TYR A 87 8.58 11.74 -14.06
N PHE A 88 9.59 11.80 -13.20
CA PHE A 88 9.67 11.00 -11.98
C PHE A 88 8.46 11.24 -11.06
N ASN A 89 7.88 12.44 -11.10
CA ASN A 89 6.79 12.82 -10.21
C ASN A 89 5.45 12.12 -10.51
N ILE A 90 5.34 11.43 -11.64
CA ILE A 90 4.19 10.57 -11.94
C ILE A 90 4.03 9.45 -10.92
N LEU A 91 5.13 8.98 -10.31
CA LEU A 91 5.11 7.94 -9.28
C LEU A 91 4.38 8.42 -8.02
N PHE A 92 4.56 9.69 -7.64
CA PHE A 92 3.82 10.26 -6.51
C PHE A 92 2.32 10.32 -6.79
N LEU A 93 1.91 10.67 -8.01
CA LEU A 93 0.49 10.62 -8.39
C LEU A 93 -0.07 9.20 -8.36
N PHE A 94 0.68 8.23 -8.88
CA PHE A 94 0.25 6.84 -8.90
C PHE A 94 0.07 6.27 -7.49
N PHE A 95 1.11 6.35 -6.65
CA PHE A 95 1.06 5.82 -5.28
C PHE A 95 0.16 6.66 -4.37
N GLY A 96 0.10 7.97 -4.56
CA GLY A 96 -0.80 8.87 -3.82
C GLY A 96 -2.27 8.60 -4.16
N GLY A 97 -2.61 8.48 -5.45
CA GLY A 97 -3.95 8.12 -5.90
C GLY A 97 -4.36 6.73 -5.42
N PHE A 98 -3.44 5.75 -5.49
CA PHE A 98 -3.69 4.41 -5.00
C PHE A 98 -3.87 4.36 -3.47
N GLY A 99 -3.06 5.10 -2.70
CA GLY A 99 -3.23 5.23 -1.25
C GLY A 99 -4.53 5.90 -0.84
N LEU A 100 -4.94 6.93 -1.57
CA LEU A 100 -6.23 7.60 -1.37
C LEU A 100 -7.37 6.60 -1.61
N PHE A 101 -7.33 5.85 -2.71
CA PHE A 101 -8.32 4.83 -3.02
C PHE A 101 -8.42 3.76 -1.91
N LEU A 102 -7.29 3.26 -1.42
CA LEU A 102 -7.26 2.24 -0.37
C LEU A 102 -7.77 2.75 0.97
N THR A 103 -7.43 3.99 1.35
CA THR A 103 -7.92 4.59 2.60
C THR A 103 -9.42 4.88 2.56
N LEU A 104 -9.95 5.30 1.42
CA LEU A 104 -11.40 5.41 1.22
C LEU A 104 -12.10 4.06 1.35
N GLN A 105 -11.55 3.00 0.76
CA GLN A 105 -12.06 1.64 0.94
C GLN A 105 -12.02 1.20 2.40
N ASP A 106 -10.99 1.59 3.15
CA ASP A 106 -10.89 1.28 4.58
C ASP A 106 -12.00 1.96 5.37
N PHE A 107 -12.27 3.25 5.15
CA PHE A 107 -13.37 3.93 5.82
C PHE A 107 -14.74 3.36 5.44
N GLN A 108 -14.96 3.01 4.16
CA GLN A 108 -16.17 2.30 3.73
C GLN A 108 -16.29 0.93 4.41
N PHE A 109 -15.18 0.18 4.49
CA PHE A 109 -15.13 -1.08 5.19
C PHE A 109 -15.40 -0.90 6.69
N TYR A 110 -14.95 0.17 7.33
CA TYR A 110 -15.22 0.39 8.76
C TYR A 110 -16.69 0.71 9.05
N ASN A 111 -17.37 1.38 8.11
CA ASN A 111 -18.76 1.81 8.30
C ASN A 111 -19.81 0.77 7.83
N ASN A 112 -19.44 -0.13 6.92
CA ASN A 112 -20.37 -1.13 6.41
C ASN A 112 -20.49 -2.33 7.35
N SER A 113 -21.69 -2.57 7.88
CA SER A 113 -21.97 -3.70 8.79
C SER A 113 -22.32 -5.00 8.06
N ALA A 114 -22.71 -4.93 6.77
CA ALA A 114 -23.11 -6.07 5.94
C ALA A 114 -21.94 -6.56 5.06
N LYS A 115 -20.85 -7.01 5.68
CA LYS A 115 -19.65 -7.46 4.96
C LYS A 115 -19.80 -8.91 4.51
N PRO A 116 -19.38 -9.27 3.28
CA PRO A 116 -19.25 -10.66 2.91
C PRO A 116 -18.27 -11.39 3.85
N LYS A 117 -18.54 -12.66 4.16
CA LYS A 117 -17.75 -13.48 5.11
C LYS A 117 -16.25 -13.47 4.85
N ASN A 118 -15.82 -13.27 3.59
CA ASN A 118 -14.42 -13.30 3.17
C ASN A 118 -13.79 -11.90 2.96
N ALA A 119 -14.52 -10.81 3.24
CA ALA A 119 -14.06 -9.44 2.98
C ALA A 119 -12.76 -9.11 3.73
N TRP A 120 -12.61 -9.61 4.97
CA TRP A 120 -11.41 -9.41 5.78
C TRP A 120 -10.17 -10.10 5.18
N VAL A 121 -10.32 -11.29 4.60
CA VAL A 121 -9.22 -12.00 3.91
C VAL A 121 -8.85 -11.28 2.63
N ILE A 122 -9.84 -10.84 1.86
CA ILE A 122 -9.63 -10.10 0.61
C ILE A 122 -8.84 -8.81 0.90
N ALA A 123 -9.26 -8.06 1.92
CA ALA A 123 -8.58 -6.84 2.35
C ALA A 123 -7.15 -7.12 2.85
N HIS A 124 -6.95 -8.20 3.59
CA HIS A 124 -5.61 -8.64 4.02
C HIS A 124 -4.72 -8.93 2.80
N ILE A 125 -5.14 -9.85 1.92
CA ILE A 125 -4.35 -10.30 0.76
C ILE A 125 -4.02 -9.13 -0.16
N GLY A 126 -5.00 -8.28 -0.48
CA GLY A 126 -4.79 -7.11 -1.34
C GLY A 126 -3.71 -6.17 -0.80
N LYS A 127 -3.76 -5.87 0.51
CA LYS A 127 -2.77 -4.98 1.14
C LYS A 127 -1.39 -5.61 1.27
N MET A 128 -1.30 -6.90 1.59
CA MET A 128 -0.02 -7.59 1.70
C MET A 128 0.70 -7.69 0.36
N ILE A 129 -0.04 -7.98 -0.72
CA ILE A 129 0.52 -8.00 -2.08
C ILE A 129 0.86 -6.58 -2.53
N GLY A 130 0.02 -5.59 -2.23
CA GLY A 130 0.33 -4.19 -2.47
C GLY A 130 1.64 -3.76 -1.81
N ALA A 131 1.91 -4.22 -0.58
CA ALA A 131 3.13 -3.90 0.13
C ALA A 131 4.35 -4.51 -0.58
N LEU A 132 4.24 -5.76 -1.04
CA LEU A 132 5.28 -6.41 -1.84
C LEU A 132 5.57 -5.63 -3.13
N ILE A 133 4.53 -5.22 -3.88
CA ILE A 133 4.67 -4.42 -5.10
C ILE A 133 5.40 -3.11 -4.79
N ALA A 134 4.99 -2.40 -3.74
CA ALA A 134 5.59 -1.12 -3.34
C ALA A 134 7.07 -1.29 -2.97
N SER A 135 7.44 -2.34 -2.23
CA SER A 135 8.84 -2.61 -1.88
C SER A 135 9.71 -2.97 -3.08
N ILE A 136 9.25 -3.84 -3.98
CA ILE A 136 9.97 -4.15 -5.23
C ILE A 136 10.15 -2.87 -6.05
N THR A 137 9.10 -2.05 -6.14
CA THR A 137 9.16 -0.78 -6.87
C THR A 137 10.15 0.20 -6.23
N ALA A 138 10.13 0.35 -4.90
CA ALA A 138 11.07 1.19 -4.18
C ALA A 138 12.51 0.73 -4.37
N PHE A 139 12.76 -0.59 -4.32
CA PHE A 139 14.10 -1.14 -4.55
C PHE A 139 14.59 -0.90 -5.98
N ILE A 140 13.75 -1.10 -6.98
CA ILE A 140 14.11 -0.86 -8.39
C ILE A 140 14.41 0.62 -8.64
N ILE A 141 13.53 1.50 -8.17
CA ILE A 141 13.60 2.93 -8.48
C ILE A 141 14.64 3.64 -7.62
N ALA A 142 14.60 3.45 -6.30
CA ALA A 142 15.46 4.17 -5.37
C ALA A 142 16.73 3.38 -5.01
N GLY A 143 16.69 2.05 -5.01
CA GLY A 143 17.86 1.21 -4.71
C GLY A 143 18.80 1.05 -5.91
N ILE A 144 18.27 0.64 -7.07
CA ILE A 144 19.07 0.43 -8.29
C ILE A 144 19.13 1.69 -9.16
N GLY A 145 18.15 2.60 -9.04
CA GLY A 145 18.11 3.82 -9.86
C GLY A 145 17.48 3.64 -11.25
N ILE A 146 16.78 2.53 -11.49
CA ILE A 146 16.15 2.26 -12.79
C ILE A 146 14.80 2.99 -12.85
N GLY A 147 14.79 4.14 -13.54
CA GLY A 147 13.61 4.98 -13.74
C GLY A 147 12.76 4.63 -14.96
N SER A 148 12.90 3.44 -15.55
CA SER A 148 12.13 3.08 -16.76
C SER A 148 10.68 2.73 -16.42
N LEU A 149 9.75 3.04 -17.34
CA LEU A 149 8.32 2.79 -17.15
C LEU A 149 8.05 1.31 -16.84
N LEU A 150 8.70 0.41 -17.58
CA LEU A 150 8.60 -1.04 -17.41
C LEU A 150 8.99 -1.51 -16.01
N ALA A 151 10.02 -0.90 -15.42
CA ALA A 151 10.61 -1.37 -14.17
C ALA A 151 9.64 -1.22 -12.97
N TRP A 152 8.77 -0.20 -12.99
CA TRP A 152 7.77 0.00 -11.93
C TRP A 152 6.37 -0.55 -12.28
N THR A 153 6.04 -0.72 -13.56
CA THR A 153 4.75 -1.30 -13.97
C THR A 153 4.74 -2.83 -13.88
N LEU A 154 5.86 -3.51 -14.13
CA LEU A 154 5.93 -4.97 -14.13
C LEU A 154 5.51 -5.60 -12.79
N PRO A 155 6.03 -5.16 -11.63
CA PRO A 155 5.59 -5.69 -10.33
C PRO A 155 4.09 -5.50 -10.10
N THR A 156 3.56 -4.36 -10.55
CA THR A 156 2.12 -4.04 -10.43
C THR A 156 1.27 -5.01 -11.24
N VAL A 157 1.60 -5.23 -12.52
CA VAL A 157 0.85 -6.15 -13.40
C VAL A 157 0.82 -7.56 -12.82
N ILE A 158 1.98 -8.10 -12.45
CA ILE A 158 2.09 -9.46 -11.89
C ILE A 158 1.31 -9.56 -10.58
N GLY A 159 1.49 -8.59 -9.68
CA GLY A 159 0.81 -8.57 -8.39
C GLY A 159 -0.72 -8.44 -8.53
N THR A 160 -1.21 -7.60 -9.44
CA THR A 160 -2.65 -7.46 -9.71
C THR A 160 -3.26 -8.75 -10.25
N LEU A 161 -2.60 -9.44 -11.18
CA LEU A 161 -3.07 -10.74 -11.69
C LEU A 161 -3.19 -11.77 -10.55
N TYR A 162 -2.19 -11.83 -9.67
CA TYR A 162 -2.19 -12.71 -8.52
C TYR A 162 -3.32 -12.38 -7.52
N ILE A 163 -3.56 -11.09 -7.24
CA ILE A 163 -4.71 -10.64 -6.42
C ILE A 163 -6.04 -11.10 -7.04
N ILE A 164 -6.24 -10.87 -8.33
CA ILE A 164 -7.49 -11.23 -9.02
C ILE A 164 -7.74 -12.73 -8.95
N TYR A 165 -6.71 -13.54 -9.20
CA TYR A 165 -6.79 -15.00 -9.11
C TYR A 165 -7.27 -15.45 -7.71
N TRP A 166 -6.64 -14.95 -6.65
CA TRP A 166 -7.01 -15.32 -5.28
C TRP A 166 -8.39 -14.80 -4.86
N ILE A 167 -8.77 -13.60 -5.27
CA ILE A 167 -10.11 -13.06 -5.00
C ILE A 167 -11.18 -13.92 -5.66
N ARG A 168 -10.99 -14.31 -6.93
CA ARG A 168 -11.94 -15.18 -7.65
C ARG A 168 -12.07 -16.54 -6.96
N LYS A 169 -10.94 -17.15 -6.58
CA LYS A 169 -10.90 -18.42 -5.85
C LYS A 169 -11.69 -18.33 -4.54
N MET A 170 -11.49 -17.27 -3.75
CA MET A 170 -12.19 -17.10 -2.48
C MET A 170 -13.69 -16.81 -2.61
N LYS A 171 -14.11 -16.09 -3.66
CA LYS A 171 -15.54 -15.87 -3.94
C LYS A 171 -16.26 -17.17 -4.31
N ASN A 172 -15.59 -18.06 -5.04
CA ASN A 172 -16.16 -19.37 -5.39
C ASN A 172 -16.34 -20.27 -4.16
N VAL A 173 -15.37 -20.28 -3.23
CA VAL A 173 -15.49 -21.06 -1.98
C VAL A 173 -16.66 -20.57 -1.13
N SER A 174 -16.89 -19.26 -1.03
CA SER A 174 -18.05 -18.73 -0.26
C SER A 174 -19.42 -19.02 -0.87
N ARG A 175 -19.51 -19.40 -2.15
CA ARG A 175 -20.79 -19.79 -2.77
C ARG A 175 -21.17 -21.24 -2.46
N LEU A 176 -20.22 -22.04 -1.96
CA LEU A 176 -20.39 -23.47 -1.67
C LEU A 176 -20.56 -23.76 -0.16
N SER A 177 -20.56 -22.73 0.69
CA SER A 177 -20.61 -22.80 2.16
C SER A 177 -21.75 -21.99 2.76
#